data_AF-A8PEW3-F1
#
_entry.id   AF-A8PEW3-F1
#
_cell.length_a   1.000
_cell.length_b   1.000
_cell.length_c   1.000
_cell.angle_alpha   90.00
_cell.angle_beta   90.00
_cell.angle_gamma   90.00
#
_symmetry.space_group_name_H-M   'P 1'
#
loop_
_entity.id
_entity.type
_entity.pdbx_description
1 polymer ?
#
loop_
_entity_poly.entity_id
_entity_poly.type
_entity_poly.pdbx_seq_one_letter_code
_entity_poly.pdbx_strand_id
1 'polypeptide(L)'
;MAATASNSLASDLLRISPITQGAAHLLALLFGICYVGSLYVSNKARLKFEANAKTIDDKYPRAKLAHERWRDDPDVMRARVTAVSIASILCCLGVVALVWWRSDLEVELSNLGPVLYLSCSYLGFKWDFPSDFNWSSWSDISALGPHVVVPVLFLGPLYATYLDGTLPGQQFWSLDEHVFDKYFSLMGLRTYILGPITEEIVFRSCVLTAFHMAHMSRKQMVFLTPLTFGVEILFAYLLGMAGFVYVLPKWTEVGLERRGAVWGSV
;
A
#
# COMPACT_ATOMS: atom_id res chain seq x y z
N MET A 1 31.18 20.20 3.22
CA MET A 1 30.99 21.65 3.01
C MET A 1 30.65 22.03 1.57
N ALA A 2 31.18 21.37 0.53
CA ALA A 2 30.81 21.68 -0.87
C ALA A 2 29.40 21.19 -1.28
N ALA A 3 28.92 20.07 -0.74
CA ALA A 3 27.60 19.51 -1.06
C ALA A 3 26.42 20.28 -0.43
N THR A 4 26.66 21.03 0.66
CA THR A 4 25.62 21.84 1.31
C THR A 4 25.39 23.17 0.60
N ALA A 5 26.42 23.76 -0.04
CA ALA A 5 26.31 25.01 -0.78
C ALA A 5 25.64 24.84 -2.16
N SER A 6 25.76 23.67 -2.81
CA SER A 6 25.02 23.37 -4.05
C SER A 6 23.53 23.13 -3.80
N ASN A 7 23.17 22.62 -2.63
CA ASN A 7 21.78 22.32 -2.28
C ASN A 7 20.96 23.58 -1.99
N SER A 8 21.57 24.63 -1.41
CA SER A 8 20.89 25.91 -1.19
C SER A 8 20.72 26.70 -2.49
N LEU A 9 21.70 26.65 -3.39
CA LEU A 9 21.62 27.32 -4.70
C LEU A 9 20.57 26.68 -5.62
N ALA A 10 20.41 25.35 -5.56
CA ALA A 10 19.42 24.62 -6.35
C ALA A 10 17.98 24.82 -5.82
N SER A 11 17.79 24.94 -4.49
CA SER A 11 16.48 25.22 -3.91
C SER A 11 16.01 26.66 -4.17
N ASP A 12 16.94 27.62 -4.26
CA ASP A 12 16.61 29.02 -4.51
C ASP A 12 16.35 29.36 -5.99
N LEU A 13 16.78 28.49 -6.92
CA LEU A 13 16.59 28.66 -8.36
C LEU A 13 15.45 27.80 -8.97
N LEU A 14 15.02 26.71 -8.33
CA LEU A 14 13.93 25.88 -8.83
C LEU A 14 12.57 26.36 -8.31
N ARG A 15 11.95 27.29 -9.04
CA ARG A 15 10.54 27.60 -8.82
C ARG A 15 9.68 26.44 -9.30
N ILE A 16 8.85 25.93 -8.40
CA ILE A 16 7.78 24.99 -8.74
C ILE A 16 6.47 25.76 -8.72
N SER A 17 5.77 25.71 -9.84
CA SER A 17 4.43 26.28 -9.95
C SER A 17 3.41 25.39 -9.21
N PRO A 18 2.58 25.96 -8.32
CA PRO A 18 1.60 25.16 -7.57
C PRO A 18 0.53 24.58 -8.48
N ILE A 19 -0.01 23.43 -8.07
CA ILE A 19 -1.13 22.79 -8.75
C ILE A 19 -2.47 23.24 -8.15
N THR A 20 -3.55 23.12 -8.91
CA THR A 20 -4.88 23.41 -8.40
C THR A 20 -5.32 22.33 -7.42
N GLN A 21 -6.16 22.67 -6.44
CA GLN A 21 -6.69 21.71 -5.47
C GLN A 21 -7.47 20.57 -6.14
N GLY A 22 -8.22 20.87 -7.20
CA GLY A 22 -8.93 19.85 -7.99
C GLY A 22 -7.97 18.85 -8.66
N ALA A 23 -6.84 19.33 -9.21
CA ALA A 23 -5.81 18.47 -9.77
C ALA A 23 -5.15 17.60 -8.69
N ALA A 24 -4.94 18.12 -7.48
CA ALA A 24 -4.38 17.35 -6.38
C ALA A 24 -5.30 16.20 -5.92
N HIS A 25 -6.60 16.46 -5.81
CA HIS A 25 -7.59 15.41 -5.52
C HIS A 25 -7.64 14.36 -6.62
N LEU A 26 -7.60 14.78 -7.89
CA LEU A 26 -7.57 13.85 -9.02
C LEU A 26 -6.31 12.98 -9.00
N LEU A 27 -5.14 13.58 -8.78
CA LEU A 27 -3.87 12.85 -8.68
C LEU A 27 -3.87 11.86 -7.51
N ALA A 28 -4.37 12.28 -6.34
CA ALA A 28 -4.50 11.41 -5.17
C ALA A 28 -5.34 10.17 -5.48
N LEU A 29 -6.49 10.37 -6.14
CA LEU A 29 -7.38 9.29 -6.58
C LEU A 29 -6.73 8.41 -7.66
N LEU A 30 -6.02 9.01 -8.62
CA LEU A 30 -5.30 8.25 -9.64
C LEU A 30 -4.19 7.37 -9.05
N PHE A 31 -3.44 7.86 -8.06
CA PHE A 31 -2.44 7.05 -7.35
C PHE A 31 -3.09 5.91 -6.57
N GLY A 32 -4.18 6.19 -5.85
CA GLY A 32 -4.96 5.19 -5.14
C GLY A 32 -5.50 4.09 -6.06
N ILE A 33 -6.17 4.48 -7.15
CA ILE A 33 -6.72 3.56 -8.15
C ILE A 33 -5.63 2.78 -8.84
N CYS A 34 -4.49 3.40 -9.18
CA CYS A 34 -3.35 2.69 -9.77
C CYS A 34 -2.87 1.58 -8.82
N TYR A 35 -2.69 1.91 -7.55
CA TYR A 35 -2.25 0.97 -6.52
C TYR A 35 -3.24 -0.16 -6.28
N VAL A 36 -4.48 0.17 -5.92
CA VAL A 36 -5.53 -0.80 -5.60
C VAL A 36 -5.94 -1.59 -6.84
N GLY A 37 -6.15 -0.90 -7.96
CA GLY A 37 -6.56 -1.49 -9.22
C GLY A 37 -5.55 -2.52 -9.74
N SER A 38 -4.25 -2.30 -9.51
CA SER A 38 -3.19 -3.24 -9.92
C SER A 38 -3.41 -4.67 -9.41
N LEU A 39 -4.02 -4.83 -8.23
CA LEU A 39 -4.34 -6.13 -7.62
C LEU A 39 -5.34 -6.95 -8.44
N TYR A 40 -6.18 -6.29 -9.25
CA TYR A 40 -7.26 -6.91 -10.01
C TYR A 40 -6.95 -7.08 -11.51
N VAL A 41 -5.89 -6.42 -11.99
CA VAL A 41 -5.43 -6.49 -13.39
C VAL A 41 -4.86 -7.87 -13.73
N SER A 42 -4.10 -8.48 -12.82
CA SER A 42 -3.46 -9.77 -13.09
C SER A 42 -4.42 -10.96 -12.95
N ASN A 43 -4.58 -11.75 -14.02
CA ASN A 43 -5.33 -13.01 -14.00
C ASN A 43 -4.80 -14.02 -12.97
N LYS A 44 -3.51 -13.93 -12.59
CA LYS A 44 -2.90 -14.80 -11.57
C LYS A 44 -3.23 -14.35 -10.14
N ALA A 45 -3.55 -13.08 -9.94
CA ALA A 45 -3.95 -12.51 -8.64
C ALA A 45 -5.42 -12.79 -8.27
N ARG A 46 -6.23 -13.24 -9.26
CA ARG A 46 -7.66 -13.55 -9.08
C ARG A 46 -7.85 -14.91 -8.43
N LEU A 47 -8.77 -14.93 -7.46
CA LEU A 47 -9.18 -16.14 -6.77
C LEU A 47 -10.04 -17.01 -7.70
N LYS A 48 -9.91 -18.32 -7.55
CA LYS A 48 -10.73 -19.30 -8.28
C LYS A 48 -11.20 -20.36 -7.30
N PHE A 49 -12.51 -20.54 -7.21
CA PHE A 49 -13.13 -21.53 -6.35
C PHE A 49 -13.97 -22.48 -7.20
N GLU A 50 -13.96 -23.76 -6.84
CA GLU A 50 -14.80 -24.78 -7.44
C GLU A 50 -16.23 -24.65 -6.91
N ALA A 51 -17.19 -24.57 -7.83
CA ALA A 51 -18.59 -24.32 -7.52
C ALA A 51 -19.26 -25.44 -6.71
N ASN A 52 -18.87 -26.68 -6.99
CA ASN A 52 -19.53 -27.88 -6.47
C ASN A 52 -18.69 -28.64 -5.44
N ALA A 53 -17.71 -27.98 -4.86
CA ALA A 53 -16.78 -28.64 -3.96
C ALA A 53 -17.47 -28.97 -2.64
N LYS A 54 -17.73 -30.27 -2.45
CA LYS A 54 -18.39 -30.83 -1.27
C LYS A 54 -17.44 -30.82 -0.07
N THR A 55 -17.92 -30.34 1.07
CA THR A 55 -17.28 -30.58 2.37
C THR A 55 -17.47 -32.06 2.69
N ILE A 56 -16.36 -32.78 2.88
CA ILE A 56 -16.39 -34.23 3.18
C ILE A 56 -16.83 -34.46 4.63
N ASP A 57 -16.54 -33.49 5.52
CA ASP A 57 -16.87 -33.49 6.94
C ASP A 57 -17.07 -32.04 7.42
N ASP A 58 -18.17 -31.76 8.11
CA ASP A 58 -18.48 -30.41 8.63
C ASP A 58 -17.55 -29.98 9.78
N LYS A 59 -16.82 -30.93 10.38
CA LYS A 59 -15.85 -30.62 11.46
C LYS A 59 -14.53 -30.06 10.98
N TYR A 60 -14.17 -30.24 9.70
CA TYR A 60 -12.87 -29.82 9.17
C TYR A 60 -13.02 -28.85 8.00
N PRO A 61 -12.15 -27.84 7.91
CA PRO A 61 -12.11 -26.96 6.75
C PRO A 61 -11.85 -27.78 5.50
N ARG A 62 -12.63 -27.52 4.44
CA ARG A 62 -12.53 -28.25 3.17
C ARG A 62 -11.11 -28.18 2.62
N ALA A 63 -10.57 -29.33 2.22
CA ALA A 63 -9.30 -29.37 1.51
C ALA A 63 -9.39 -28.58 0.19
N LYS A 64 -8.30 -27.87 -0.12
CA LYS A 64 -8.15 -27.12 -1.36
C LYS A 64 -8.01 -28.09 -2.54
N LEU A 65 -8.76 -27.84 -3.62
CA LEU A 65 -8.63 -28.62 -4.87
C LEU A 65 -7.48 -28.08 -5.74
N ALA A 66 -6.86 -28.94 -6.54
CA ALA A 66 -5.63 -28.60 -7.29
C ALA A 66 -5.80 -27.44 -8.28
N HIS A 67 -6.99 -27.23 -8.83
CA HIS A 67 -7.30 -26.17 -9.79
C HIS A 67 -7.80 -24.87 -9.14
N GLU A 68 -8.01 -24.87 -7.83
CA GLU A 68 -8.44 -23.69 -7.09
C GLU A 68 -7.29 -22.74 -6.82
N ARG A 69 -7.63 -21.46 -6.73
CA ARG A 69 -6.73 -20.38 -6.35
C ARG A 69 -7.26 -19.62 -5.15
N TRP A 70 -6.67 -19.89 -4.00
CA TRP A 70 -7.00 -19.25 -2.73
C TRP A 70 -6.13 -18.01 -2.51
N ARG A 71 -6.52 -17.17 -1.56
CA ARG A 71 -5.82 -15.90 -1.25
C ARG A 71 -4.36 -16.11 -0.89
N ASP A 72 -4.08 -17.22 -0.23
CA ASP A 72 -2.77 -17.54 0.34
C ASP A 72 -1.96 -18.51 -0.52
N ASP A 73 -2.35 -18.65 -1.79
CA ASP A 73 -1.55 -19.38 -2.75
C ASP A 73 -0.29 -18.61 -3.13
N PRO A 74 0.87 -19.27 -3.20
CA PRO A 74 2.14 -18.61 -3.46
C PRO A 74 2.13 -17.85 -4.80
N ASP A 75 1.46 -18.37 -5.82
CA ASP A 75 1.32 -17.71 -7.12
C ASP A 75 0.46 -16.44 -7.05
N VAL A 76 -0.66 -16.49 -6.31
CA VAL A 76 -1.54 -15.34 -6.10
C VAL A 76 -0.81 -14.26 -5.31
N MET A 77 -0.09 -14.67 -4.27
CA MET A 77 0.69 -13.78 -3.42
C MET A 77 1.80 -13.08 -4.20
N ARG A 78 2.62 -13.84 -4.93
CA ARG A 78 3.69 -13.27 -5.77
C ARG A 78 3.11 -12.31 -6.81
N ALA A 79 2.03 -12.69 -7.49
CA ALA A 79 1.39 -11.84 -8.49
C ALA A 79 0.89 -10.51 -7.89
N ARG A 80 0.27 -10.54 -6.71
CA ARG A 80 -0.22 -9.34 -6.01
C ARG A 80 0.93 -8.46 -5.54
N VAL A 81 1.95 -9.06 -4.92
CA VAL A 81 3.16 -8.34 -4.47
C VAL A 81 3.84 -7.65 -5.65
N THR A 82 4.08 -8.36 -6.76
CA THR A 82 4.67 -7.76 -7.96
C THR A 82 3.81 -6.62 -8.50
N ALA A 83 2.48 -6.80 -8.55
CA ALA A 83 1.57 -5.77 -9.06
C ALA A 83 1.63 -4.49 -8.21
N VAL A 84 1.53 -4.60 -6.88
CA VAL A 84 1.57 -3.43 -5.99
C VAL A 84 2.94 -2.76 -5.96
N SER A 85 4.03 -3.53 -6.07
CA SER A 85 5.38 -2.97 -6.17
C SER A 85 5.54 -2.16 -7.46
N ILE A 86 5.09 -2.69 -8.60
CA ILE A 86 5.12 -1.96 -9.87
C ILE A 86 4.25 -0.69 -9.78
N ALA A 87 3.03 -0.80 -9.25
CA ALA A 87 2.14 0.34 -9.10
C ALA A 87 2.74 1.42 -8.18
N SER A 88 3.42 1.03 -7.10
CA SER A 88 4.10 1.97 -6.20
C SER A 88 5.24 2.71 -6.91
N ILE A 89 6.04 2.00 -7.71
CA ILE A 89 7.08 2.61 -8.55
C ILE A 89 6.46 3.59 -9.56
N LEU A 90 5.35 3.19 -10.22
CA LEU A 90 4.64 4.06 -11.16
C LEU A 90 4.09 5.31 -10.48
N CYS A 91 3.58 5.22 -9.25
CA CYS A 91 3.13 6.38 -8.48
C CYS A 91 4.30 7.32 -8.16
N CYS A 92 5.45 6.79 -7.72
CA CYS A 92 6.66 7.59 -7.51
C CYS A 92 7.14 8.27 -8.81
N LEU A 93 7.15 7.54 -9.93
CA LEU A 93 7.48 8.11 -11.24
C LEU A 93 6.46 9.18 -11.65
N GLY A 94 5.18 9.01 -11.30
CA GLY A 94 4.14 10.03 -11.49
C GLY A 94 4.43 11.31 -10.71
N VAL A 95 4.96 11.19 -9.48
CA VAL A 95 5.43 12.36 -8.71
C VAL A 95 6.65 13.00 -9.36
N VAL A 96 7.63 12.22 -9.83
CA VAL A 96 8.80 12.75 -10.55
C VAL A 96 8.35 13.52 -11.81
N ALA A 97 7.44 12.93 -12.59
CA ALA A 97 6.89 13.57 -13.77
C ALA A 97 6.11 14.86 -13.43
N LEU A 98 5.35 14.86 -12.33
CA LEU A 98 4.63 16.03 -11.84
C LEU A 98 5.59 17.16 -11.43
N VAL A 99 6.64 16.83 -10.67
CA VAL A 99 7.66 17.80 -10.25
C VAL A 99 8.38 18.38 -11.45
N TRP A 100 8.76 17.54 -12.43
CA TRP A 100 9.38 18.00 -13.66
C TRP A 100 8.45 18.93 -14.45
N TRP A 101 7.19 18.52 -14.64
CA TRP A 101 6.21 19.31 -15.38
C TRP A 101 5.92 20.66 -14.72
N ARG A 102 6.09 20.76 -13.41
CA ARG A 102 5.84 21.98 -12.64
C ARG A 102 7.09 22.78 -12.32
N SER A 103 8.28 22.27 -12.61
CA SER A 103 9.52 23.04 -12.52
C SER A 103 9.74 23.84 -13.79
N ASP A 104 10.31 25.03 -13.65
CA ASP A 104 10.72 25.88 -14.78
C ASP A 104 11.95 25.35 -15.55
N LEU A 105 12.27 24.06 -15.41
CA LEU A 105 13.41 23.41 -16.07
C LEU A 105 13.02 22.86 -17.44
N GLU A 106 13.92 23.02 -18.41
CA GLU A 106 13.79 22.35 -19.70
C GLU A 106 13.92 20.82 -19.55
N VAL A 107 13.21 20.08 -20.40
CA VAL A 107 13.20 18.61 -20.42
C VAL A 107 14.49 18.10 -21.04
N GLU A 108 15.56 18.15 -20.25
CA GLU A 108 16.89 17.66 -20.62
C GLU A 108 17.42 16.66 -19.59
N LEU A 109 18.23 15.70 -20.04
CA LEU A 109 18.80 14.67 -19.16
C LEU A 109 19.74 15.26 -18.08
N SER A 110 20.35 16.41 -18.36
CA SER A 110 21.15 17.21 -17.43
C SER A 110 20.36 17.61 -16.17
N ASN A 111 19.07 17.86 -16.33
CA ASN A 111 18.17 18.32 -15.27
C ASN A 111 17.52 17.18 -14.46
N LEU A 112 17.76 15.92 -14.83
CA LEU A 112 17.20 14.76 -14.13
C LEU A 112 17.64 14.69 -12.66
N GLY A 113 18.92 14.97 -12.37
CA GLY A 113 19.46 14.93 -11.01
C GLY A 113 18.73 15.87 -10.03
N PRO A 114 18.63 17.18 -10.34
CA PRO A 114 17.87 18.13 -9.53
C PRO A 114 16.39 17.77 -9.36
N VAL A 115 15.72 17.33 -10.43
CA VAL A 115 14.30 16.92 -10.38
C VAL A 115 14.11 15.71 -9.47
N LEU A 116 14.98 14.70 -9.56
CA LEU A 116 14.93 13.53 -8.68
C LEU A 116 15.18 13.90 -7.22
N TYR A 117 16.17 14.73 -6.95
CA TYR A 117 16.47 15.20 -5.59
C TYR A 117 15.27 15.92 -4.97
N LEU A 118 14.62 16.78 -5.74
CA LEU A 118 13.45 17.53 -5.30
C LEU A 118 12.23 16.61 -5.13
N SER A 119 12.02 15.67 -6.05
CA SER A 119 10.96 14.66 -5.95
C SER A 119 11.12 13.80 -4.70
N CYS A 120 12.34 13.34 -4.40
CA CYS A 120 12.65 12.61 -3.16
C CYS A 120 12.39 13.45 -1.90
N SER A 121 12.55 14.79 -1.99
CA SER A 121 12.23 15.71 -0.90
C SER A 121 10.72 15.74 -0.64
N TYR A 122 9.92 15.90 -1.70
CA TYR A 122 8.46 15.90 -1.59
C TYR A 122 7.90 14.55 -1.12
N LEU A 123 8.45 13.45 -1.64
CA LEU A 123 8.10 12.08 -1.22
C LEU A 123 8.49 11.81 0.25
N GLY A 124 9.29 12.67 0.89
CA GLY A 124 9.73 12.49 2.27
C GLY A 124 10.76 11.38 2.44
N PHE A 125 11.49 11.02 1.39
CA PHE A 125 12.59 10.05 1.45
C PHE A 125 13.90 10.66 1.96
N LYS A 126 13.92 11.97 2.17
CA LYS A 126 15.01 12.62 2.90
C LYS A 126 14.89 12.31 4.37
N TRP A 127 15.90 11.61 4.88
CA TRP A 127 16.05 11.31 6.29
C TRP A 127 16.93 12.38 6.93
N ASP A 128 16.31 13.45 7.43
CA ASP A 128 17.01 14.47 8.21
C ASP A 128 16.91 14.08 9.69
N PHE A 129 17.80 13.19 10.14
CA PHE A 129 17.92 12.93 11.58
C PHE A 129 18.57 14.16 12.23
N PRO A 130 18.01 14.72 13.31
CA PRO A 130 18.64 15.84 14.00
C PRO A 130 20.00 15.39 14.54
N SER A 131 21.09 15.87 13.94
CA SER A 131 22.46 15.59 14.41
C SER A 131 22.72 16.19 15.79
N ASP A 132 21.96 17.21 16.16
CA ASP A 132 22.09 17.97 17.41
C ASP A 132 20.86 17.76 18.32
N PHE A 133 20.38 16.52 18.43
CA PHE A 133 19.23 16.19 19.28
C PHE A 133 19.54 16.46 20.75
N ASN A 134 18.90 17.47 21.35
CA ASN A 134 19.13 17.83 22.74
C ASN A 134 17.98 17.34 23.63
N TRP A 135 18.26 16.34 24.47
CA TRP A 135 17.29 15.73 25.41
C TRP A 135 16.70 16.73 26.43
N SER A 136 17.32 17.90 26.59
CA SER A 136 16.82 18.94 27.51
C SER A 136 15.85 19.93 26.86
N SER A 137 15.67 19.91 25.53
CA SER A 137 14.77 20.82 24.84
C SER A 137 13.38 20.19 24.62
N TRP A 138 12.34 20.86 25.11
CA TRP A 138 10.94 20.45 24.90
C TRP A 138 10.54 20.44 23.42
N SER A 139 11.17 21.25 22.57
CA SER A 139 10.96 21.24 21.11
C SER A 139 11.37 19.89 20.50
N ASP A 140 12.48 19.34 20.96
CA ASP A 140 13.08 18.15 20.36
C ASP A 140 12.36 16.90 20.87
N ILE A 141 11.95 16.90 22.15
CA ILE A 141 11.06 15.87 22.70
C ILE A 141 9.72 15.84 21.98
N SER A 142 9.17 16.99 21.58
CA SER A 142 7.92 17.03 20.81
C SER A 142 8.05 16.38 19.43
N ALA A 143 9.26 16.36 18.85
CA ALA A 143 9.55 15.64 17.61
C ALA A 143 9.51 14.11 17.80
N LEU A 144 9.70 13.60 19.03
CA LEU A 144 9.51 12.19 19.37
C LEU A 144 8.04 11.79 19.54
N GLY A 145 7.12 12.75 19.66
CA GLY A 145 5.70 12.50 19.90
C GLY A 145 5.10 11.45 18.95
N PRO A 146 5.24 11.57 17.62
CA PRO A 146 4.74 10.57 16.67
C PRO A 146 5.33 9.17 16.86
N HIS A 147 6.57 9.07 17.36
CA HIS A 147 7.26 7.80 17.58
C HIS A 147 6.76 7.06 18.83
N VAL A 148 6.20 7.79 19.81
CA VAL A 148 5.62 7.21 21.03
C VAL A 148 4.16 6.78 20.83
N VAL A 149 3.44 7.43 19.91
CA VAL A 149 2.04 7.07 19.59
C VAL A 149 1.92 5.61 19.15
N VAL A 150 2.86 5.12 18.34
CA VAL A 150 2.83 3.75 17.81
C VAL A 150 2.89 2.71 18.95
N PRO A 151 3.91 2.67 19.83
CA PRO A 151 3.94 1.76 20.98
C PRO A 151 2.68 1.82 21.86
N VAL A 152 2.14 3.02 22.08
CA VAL A 152 0.92 3.21 22.89
C VAL A 152 -0.29 2.55 22.24
N LEU A 153 -0.47 2.70 20.93
CA LEU A 153 -1.56 2.05 20.18
C LEU A 153 -1.44 0.51 20.20
N PHE A 154 -0.22 -0.02 20.25
CA PHE A 154 0.03 -1.46 20.28
C PHE A 154 0.09 -2.05 21.70
N LEU A 155 -0.13 -1.25 22.75
CA LEU A 155 -0.10 -1.74 24.13
C LEU A 155 -1.15 -2.83 24.40
N GLY A 156 -2.34 -2.72 23.79
CA GLY A 156 -3.40 -3.73 23.89
C GLY A 156 -2.99 -5.08 23.31
N PRO A 157 -2.60 -5.16 22.02
CA PRO A 157 -2.06 -6.38 21.43
C PRO A 157 -0.85 -6.96 22.18
N LEU A 158 0.07 -6.10 22.66
CA LEU A 158 1.22 -6.54 23.47
C LEU A 158 0.77 -7.17 24.79
N TYR A 159 -0.22 -6.58 25.46
CA TYR A 159 -0.81 -7.14 26.68
C TYR A 159 -1.51 -8.48 26.44
N ALA A 160 -2.22 -8.63 25.31
CA ALA A 160 -2.80 -9.92 24.94
C ALA A 160 -1.71 -10.99 24.75
N THR A 161 -0.64 -10.69 24.00
CA THR A 161 0.48 -11.63 23.82
C THR A 161 1.22 -11.96 25.11
N TYR A 162 1.25 -11.01 26.07
CA TYR A 162 1.78 -11.25 27.41
C TYR A 162 0.96 -12.29 28.17
N LEU A 163 -0.38 -12.19 28.13
CA LEU A 163 -1.29 -13.16 28.76
C LEU A 163 -1.20 -14.54 28.11
N ASP A 164 -1.00 -14.59 26.79
CA ASP A 164 -0.80 -15.83 26.05
C ASP A 164 0.56 -16.49 26.30
N GLY A 165 1.49 -15.80 26.99
CA GLY A 165 2.81 -16.35 27.29
C GLY A 165 3.74 -16.43 26.08
N THR A 166 3.49 -15.63 25.04
CA THR A 166 4.19 -15.67 23.74
C THR A 166 5.12 -14.47 23.50
N LEU A 167 5.33 -13.61 24.49
CA LEU A 167 6.34 -12.54 24.39
C LEU A 167 7.77 -13.08 24.50
N PRO A 168 8.77 -12.35 23.95
CA PRO A 168 10.18 -12.71 24.08
C PRO A 168 10.56 -13.03 25.52
N GLY A 169 11.04 -14.26 25.75
CA GLY A 169 11.45 -14.75 27.07
C GLY A 169 10.35 -15.40 27.93
N GLN A 170 9.12 -15.54 27.43
CA GLN A 170 8.06 -16.30 28.09
C GLN A 170 8.08 -17.79 27.70
N GLN A 171 7.32 -18.62 28.42
CA GLN A 171 7.36 -20.08 28.32
C GLN A 171 6.99 -20.62 26.94
N PHE A 172 6.07 -19.97 26.21
CA PHE A 172 5.61 -20.42 24.89
C PHE A 172 6.29 -19.68 23.73
N TRP A 173 7.30 -18.85 24.01
CA TRP A 173 8.01 -18.13 22.97
C TRP A 173 9.10 -18.98 22.32
N SER A 174 9.12 -18.96 20.99
CA SER A 174 10.11 -19.64 20.16
C SER A 174 10.55 -18.71 19.03
N LEU A 175 11.86 -18.59 18.80
CA LEU A 175 12.40 -17.74 17.72
C LEU A 175 11.91 -18.20 16.34
N ASP A 176 11.89 -19.51 16.11
CA ASP A 176 11.52 -20.07 14.82
C ASP A 176 10.07 -19.75 14.46
N GLU A 177 9.12 -20.05 15.35
CA GLU A 177 7.69 -19.85 15.09
C GLU A 177 7.29 -18.36 15.15
N HIS A 178 7.74 -17.65 16.18
CA HIS A 178 7.25 -16.29 16.47
C HIS A 178 7.97 -15.21 15.67
N VAL A 179 9.18 -15.49 15.16
CA VAL A 179 9.97 -14.54 14.38
C VAL A 179 10.20 -15.05 12.95
N PHE A 180 10.84 -16.20 12.76
CA PHE A 180 11.22 -16.64 11.42
C PHE A 180 10.00 -17.00 10.55
N ASP A 181 9.13 -17.89 11.02
CA ASP A 181 7.93 -18.29 10.29
C ASP A 181 6.97 -17.11 10.09
N LYS A 182 6.87 -16.23 11.08
CA LYS A 182 5.98 -15.07 11.05
C LYS A 182 6.44 -13.96 10.10
N TYR A 183 7.73 -13.64 10.04
CA TYR A 183 8.24 -12.50 9.25
C TYR A 183 8.94 -12.89 7.95
N PHE A 184 9.58 -14.06 7.90
CA PHE A 184 10.38 -14.49 6.75
C PHE A 184 9.65 -15.48 5.83
N SER A 185 8.43 -15.92 6.20
CA SER A 185 7.54 -16.58 5.24
C SER A 185 7.05 -15.59 4.17
N LEU A 186 6.69 -16.08 2.98
CA LEU A 186 6.11 -15.25 1.93
C LEU A 186 4.85 -14.50 2.40
N MET A 187 4.09 -15.12 3.31
CA MET A 187 2.90 -14.55 3.92
C MET A 187 3.25 -13.45 4.91
N GLY A 188 4.26 -13.71 5.75
CA GLY A 188 4.84 -12.75 6.67
C GLY A 188 5.36 -11.51 5.95
N LEU A 189 6.25 -11.70 4.98
CA LEU A 189 6.87 -10.63 4.21
C LEU A 189 5.83 -9.75 3.51
N ARG A 190 4.81 -10.35 2.88
CA ARG A 190 3.69 -9.62 2.26
C ARG A 190 2.95 -8.76 3.29
N THR A 191 2.67 -9.32 4.46
CA THR A 191 1.73 -8.74 5.43
C THR A 191 2.38 -7.71 6.34
N TYR A 192 3.61 -7.97 6.81
CA TYR A 192 4.26 -7.12 7.81
C TYR A 192 5.29 -6.16 7.23
N ILE A 193 5.82 -6.44 6.04
CA ILE A 193 6.90 -5.62 5.45
C ILE A 193 6.40 -4.93 4.17
N LEU A 194 6.07 -5.71 3.14
CA LEU A 194 5.80 -5.15 1.82
C LEU A 194 4.51 -4.35 1.79
N GLY A 195 3.40 -4.88 2.31
CA GLY A 195 2.12 -4.16 2.37
C GLY A 195 2.25 -2.79 3.04
N PRO A 196 2.75 -2.71 4.29
CA PRO A 196 2.95 -1.44 4.97
C PRO A 196 3.88 -0.49 4.22
N ILE A 197 5.02 -0.97 3.69
CA ILE A 197 5.97 -0.11 2.96
C ILE A 197 5.31 0.48 1.71
N THR A 198 4.63 -0.33 0.91
CA THR A 198 4.02 0.16 -0.33
C THR A 198 2.82 1.07 -0.06
N GLU A 199 2.05 0.80 0.99
CA GLU A 199 0.96 1.69 1.44
C GLU A 199 1.50 3.05 1.90
N GLU A 200 2.57 3.08 2.70
CA GLU A 200 3.22 4.33 3.11
C GLU A 200 3.76 5.11 1.91
N ILE A 201 4.41 4.44 0.95
CA ILE A 201 4.92 5.10 -0.26
C ILE A 201 3.78 5.73 -1.08
N VAL A 202 2.67 5.03 -1.30
CA VAL A 202 1.59 5.56 -2.15
C VAL A 202 0.74 6.58 -1.40
N PHE A 203 0.19 6.19 -0.25
CA PHE A 203 -0.83 6.99 0.45
C PHE A 203 -0.24 8.08 1.34
N ARG A 204 0.96 7.87 1.89
CA ARG A 204 1.63 8.90 2.69
C ARG A 204 2.62 9.71 1.86
N SER A 205 3.39 9.12 0.94
CA SER A 205 4.33 9.92 0.15
C SER A 205 3.67 10.54 -1.09
N CYS A 206 3.09 9.75 -2.00
CA CYS A 206 2.61 10.26 -3.29
C CYS A 206 1.36 11.15 -3.15
N VAL A 207 0.34 10.68 -2.42
CA VAL A 207 -0.92 11.43 -2.20
C VAL A 207 -0.65 12.73 -1.42
N LEU A 208 0.14 12.67 -0.34
CA LEU A 208 0.48 13.86 0.44
C LEU A 208 1.29 14.86 -0.37
N THR A 209 2.20 14.39 -1.24
CA THR A 209 2.94 15.25 -2.18
C THR A 209 1.99 16.05 -3.06
N ALA A 210 0.96 15.42 -3.62
CA ALA A 210 -0.03 16.11 -4.46
C ALA A 210 -0.74 17.23 -3.68
N PHE A 211 -1.17 16.97 -2.44
CA PHE A 211 -1.78 18.00 -1.57
C PHE A 211 -0.79 19.09 -1.15
N HIS A 212 0.46 18.74 -0.91
CA HIS A 212 1.51 19.68 -0.56
C HIS A 212 1.83 20.63 -1.72
N MET A 213 1.93 20.12 -2.95
CA MET A 213 2.11 20.92 -4.17
C MET A 213 0.91 21.80 -4.52
N ALA A 214 -0.26 21.55 -3.91
CA ALA A 214 -1.44 22.41 -4.00
C ALA A 214 -1.54 23.43 -2.85
N HIS A 215 -0.51 23.53 -2.01
CA HIS A 215 -0.48 24.38 -0.82
C HIS A 215 -1.69 24.19 0.11
N MET A 216 -2.18 22.96 0.23
CA MET A 216 -3.23 22.67 1.20
C MET A 216 -2.72 22.85 2.63
N SER A 217 -3.61 23.29 3.52
CA SER A 217 -3.24 23.48 4.93
C SER A 217 -2.88 22.14 5.59
N ARG A 218 -2.04 22.17 6.63
CA ARG A 218 -1.68 20.97 7.41
C ARG A 218 -2.90 20.22 7.94
N LYS A 219 -3.93 20.95 8.39
CA LYS A 219 -5.18 20.35 8.86
C LYS A 219 -5.87 19.57 7.75
N GLN A 220 -5.98 20.16 6.56
CA GLN A 220 -6.55 19.47 5.40
C GLN A 220 -5.76 18.21 5.06
N MET A 221 -4.43 18.28 5.01
CA MET A 221 -3.60 17.11 4.73
C MET A 221 -3.80 15.99 5.77
N VAL A 222 -3.85 16.32 7.07
CA VAL A 222 -4.06 15.35 8.15
C VAL A 222 -5.42 14.63 8.04
N PHE A 223 -6.48 15.33 7.61
CA PHE A 223 -7.82 14.75 7.53
C PHE A 223 -8.18 14.17 6.15
N LEU A 224 -7.70 14.76 5.06
CA LEU A 224 -8.05 14.36 3.69
C LEU A 224 -7.25 13.14 3.23
N THR A 225 -5.99 12.99 3.64
CA THR A 225 -5.19 11.83 3.22
C THR A 225 -5.79 10.50 3.71
N PRO A 226 -6.17 10.34 5.00
CA PRO A 226 -6.89 9.14 5.44
C PRO A 226 -8.26 8.97 4.77
N LEU A 227 -8.96 10.07 4.45
CA LEU A 227 -10.24 10.03 3.74
C LEU A 227 -10.07 9.48 2.32
N THR A 228 -9.03 9.93 1.59
CA THR A 228 -8.73 9.39 0.26
C THR A 228 -8.44 7.90 0.31
N PHE A 229 -7.68 7.43 1.31
CA PHE A 229 -7.46 6.00 1.52
C PHE A 229 -8.76 5.22 1.74
N GLY A 230 -9.69 5.76 2.54
CA GLY A 230 -11.01 5.15 2.75
C GLY A 230 -11.87 5.07 1.48
N VAL A 231 -11.84 6.11 0.63
CA VAL A 231 -12.55 6.11 -0.66
C VAL A 231 -11.98 5.06 -1.61
N GLU A 232 -10.67 4.88 -1.64
CA GLU A 232 -10.01 3.87 -2.47
C GLU A 232 -10.36 2.44 -2.03
N ILE A 233 -10.49 2.21 -0.73
CA ILE A 233 -11.01 0.93 -0.21
C ILE A 233 -12.43 0.70 -0.73
N LEU A 234 -13.32 1.69 -0.63
CA LEU A 234 -14.67 1.57 -1.16
C LEU A 234 -14.66 1.27 -2.67
N PHE A 235 -13.81 1.94 -3.44
CA PHE A 235 -13.65 1.67 -4.87
C PHE A 235 -13.14 0.26 -5.15
N ALA A 236 -12.20 -0.25 -4.35
CA ALA A 236 -11.73 -1.64 -4.39
C ALA A 236 -12.89 -2.64 -4.21
N TYR A 237 -13.75 -2.38 -3.22
CA TYR A 237 -14.93 -3.21 -2.96
C TYR A 237 -15.90 -3.18 -4.13
N LEU A 238 -16.15 -2.00 -4.71
CA LEU A 238 -17.02 -1.88 -5.88
C LEU A 238 -16.45 -2.60 -7.10
N LEU A 239 -15.14 -2.49 -7.36
CA LEU A 239 -14.47 -3.25 -8.43
C LEU A 239 -14.52 -4.76 -8.18
N GLY A 240 -14.33 -5.18 -6.93
CA GLY A 240 -14.47 -6.58 -6.52
C GLY A 240 -15.87 -7.11 -6.75
N MET A 241 -16.89 -6.35 -6.36
CA MET A 241 -18.30 -6.70 -6.60
C MET A 241 -18.65 -6.70 -8.08
N ALA A 242 -18.22 -5.70 -8.86
CA ALA A 242 -18.43 -5.67 -10.30
C ALA A 242 -17.75 -6.85 -10.99
N GLY A 243 -16.52 -7.20 -10.59
CA GLY A 243 -15.82 -8.39 -11.07
C GLY A 243 -16.55 -9.69 -10.71
N PHE A 244 -17.13 -9.77 -9.51
CA PHE A 244 -17.94 -10.90 -9.07
C PHE A 244 -19.25 -11.01 -9.88
N VAL A 245 -19.96 -9.89 -10.07
CA VAL A 245 -21.19 -9.79 -10.86
C VAL A 245 -20.95 -10.05 -12.34
N TYR A 246 -19.81 -9.67 -12.90
CA TYR A 246 -19.46 -9.97 -14.29
C TYR A 246 -19.04 -11.43 -14.50
N VAL A 247 -18.59 -12.11 -13.44
CA VAL A 247 -18.29 -13.54 -13.47
C VAL A 247 -19.55 -14.38 -13.29
N LEU A 248 -20.57 -13.88 -12.56
CA LEU A 248 -21.84 -14.58 -12.29
C LEU A 248 -22.61 -15.13 -13.52
N PRO A 249 -22.68 -14.49 -14.70
CA PRO A 249 -23.43 -15.01 -15.85
C PRO A 249 -22.95 -16.39 -16.30
N LYS A 250 -21.64 -16.63 -16.24
CA LYS A 250 -21.06 -17.95 -16.53
C LYS A 250 -21.40 -19.02 -15.49
N TRP A 251 -21.76 -18.64 -14.27
CA TRP A 251 -22.15 -19.58 -13.22
C TRP A 251 -23.61 -20.03 -13.39
N THR A 252 -24.49 -19.13 -13.82
CA THR A 252 -25.90 -19.43 -14.05
C THR A 252 -26.13 -20.27 -15.31
N GLU A 253 -25.38 -20.03 -16.39
CA GLU A 253 -25.56 -20.78 -17.65
C GLU A 253 -25.13 -22.25 -17.51
N VAL A 254 -23.99 -22.53 -16.88
CA VAL A 254 -23.51 -23.91 -16.62
C VAL A 254 -24.45 -24.67 -15.68
N GLY A 255 -25.11 -23.96 -14.75
CA GLY A 255 -26.10 -24.55 -13.85
C GLY A 255 -27.44 -24.85 -14.52
N LEU A 256 -27.83 -24.11 -15.56
CA LEU A 256 -29.09 -24.29 -16.29
C LEU A 256 -28.98 -25.34 -17.39
N GLU A 257 -27.85 -25.39 -18.11
CA GLU A 257 -27.60 -26.40 -19.15
C GLU A 257 -27.60 -27.84 -18.58
N ARG A 258 -27.08 -28.02 -17.36
CA ARG A 258 -27.14 -29.31 -16.65
C ARG A 258 -28.52 -29.65 -16.10
N ARG A 259 -29.34 -28.67 -15.70
CA ARG A 259 -30.74 -28.94 -15.34
C ARG A 259 -31.56 -29.30 -16.58
N GLY A 260 -31.27 -28.74 -17.76
CA GLY A 260 -31.88 -29.20 -19.01
C GLY A 260 -31.53 -30.64 -19.37
N ALA A 261 -30.26 -31.04 -19.17
CA ALA A 261 -29.79 -32.39 -19.50
C ALA A 261 -30.37 -33.50 -18.59
N VAL A 262 -30.65 -33.21 -17.32
CA VAL A 262 -31.21 -34.20 -16.36
C VAL A 262 -32.70 -34.46 -16.58
N TRP A 263 -33.43 -33.55 -17.24
CA TRP A 263 -34.85 -33.73 -17.54
C TRP A 263 -35.14 -34.28 -18.94
N GLY A 264 -34.13 -34.42 -19.81
CA GLY A 264 -34.27 -34.96 -21.17
C GLY A 264 -34.02 -36.47 -21.30
N SER A 265 -33.86 -37.19 -20.19
CA SER A 265 -33.57 -38.64 -20.17
C SER A 265 -34.46 -39.40 -19.18
N VAL A 266 -35.78 -39.15 -19.26
CA VAL A 266 -36.83 -40.02 -18.71
C VAL A 266 -37.81 -40.34 -19.83
#